data_AF-Q5BVJ8-F1
#
_entry.id   AF-Q5BVJ8-F1
#
_cell.length_a   1.000
_cell.length_b   1.000
_cell.length_c   1.000
_cell.angle_alpha   90.00
_cell.angle_beta   90.00
_cell.angle_gamma   90.00
#
_symmetry.space_group_name_H-M   'P 1'
#
loop_
_entity.id
_entity.type
_entity.pdbx_description
1 polymer ?
#
loop_
_entity_poly.entity_id
_entity_poly.type
_entity_poly.pdbx_seq_one_letter_code
_entity_poly.pdbx_strand_id
1 'polypeptide(L)'
;MSAILLDDEVPIEAVRWLYFRRSGGVSTWKPFCGYDSLRLEIAYRERCKGSTDPVHDKITVRGEMFEVDMESSLCIPIYWFGKKRSPHNKRKTWCSTQVIRAVWFQMINWLPLDARLSEVIEYEHRTYAIPKLKEVTKKGHKPIHKYQSNNHSIKWMPDGTIYLVTKSAEPFGKVKLHGGLSSVPISRGYNRPAETSDKPPPITHLCFVVHGIGQQLASIRHECAKIRKTCQKVAEKLYPKLS
;
A
#
# COMPACT_ATOMS: atom_id res chain seq x y z
N MET A 1 -21.60 2.67 12.20
CA MET A 1 -20.91 1.56 11.51
C MET A 1 -20.52 2.08 10.13
N SER A 2 -19.29 1.85 9.66
CA SER A 2 -18.86 2.40 8.35
C SER A 2 -19.57 1.67 7.20
N ALA A 3 -20.01 2.39 6.16
CA ALA A 3 -20.72 1.83 5.01
C ALA A 3 -19.91 0.71 4.33
N ILE A 4 -18.59 0.89 4.23
CA ILE A 4 -17.65 -0.09 3.68
C ILE A 4 -17.66 -1.46 4.38
N LEU A 5 -18.18 -1.57 5.60
CA LEU A 5 -18.28 -2.88 6.29
C LEU A 5 -19.57 -3.63 5.95
N LEU A 6 -20.48 -3.00 5.22
CA LEU A 6 -21.80 -3.52 4.86
C LEU A 6 -21.97 -3.74 3.35
N ASP A 7 -21.07 -3.18 2.55
CA ASP A 7 -21.06 -3.29 1.09
C ASP A 7 -20.42 -4.60 0.63
N ASP A 8 -21.00 -5.26 -0.37
CA ASP A 8 -20.45 -6.51 -0.89
C ASP A 8 -19.12 -6.32 -1.62
N GLU A 9 -18.90 -5.14 -2.21
CA GLU A 9 -17.66 -4.78 -2.88
C GLU A 9 -16.99 -3.60 -2.17
N VAL A 10 -15.67 -3.64 -2.06
CA VAL A 10 -14.90 -2.53 -1.51
C VAL A 10 -14.82 -1.41 -2.56
N PRO A 11 -15.19 -0.15 -2.23
CA PRO A 11 -15.08 0.97 -3.15
C PRO A 11 -13.64 1.18 -3.62
N ILE A 12 -13.46 1.64 -4.86
CA ILE A 12 -12.12 1.82 -5.46
C ILE A 12 -11.26 2.79 -4.64
N GLU A 13 -11.89 3.77 -4.00
CA GLU A 13 -11.27 4.80 -3.18
C GLU A 13 -10.68 4.20 -1.89
N ALA A 14 -11.26 3.12 -1.39
CA ALA A 14 -10.79 2.46 -0.18
C ALA A 14 -9.70 1.41 -0.44
N VAL A 15 -9.53 0.98 -1.69
CA VAL A 15 -8.42 0.09 -2.07
C VAL A 15 -7.12 0.87 -2.12
N ARG A 16 -6.02 0.26 -1.66
CA ARG A 16 -4.69 0.86 -1.80
C ARG A 16 -3.75 -0.08 -2.54
N TRP A 17 -3.10 0.48 -3.54
CA TRP A 17 -1.98 -0.17 -4.20
C TRP A 17 -0.68 0.22 -3.49
N LEU A 18 0.22 -0.72 -3.30
CA LEU A 18 1.48 -0.50 -2.60
C LEU A 18 2.66 -1.04 -3.41
N TYR A 19 3.78 -0.34 -3.35
CA TYR A 19 5.04 -0.80 -3.90
C TYR A 19 6.02 -1.13 -2.77
N PHE A 20 6.83 -2.16 -2.99
CA PHE A 20 7.83 -2.54 -2.01
C PHE A 20 9.00 -1.55 -2.03
N ARG A 21 9.44 -1.07 -0.87
CA ARG A 21 10.58 -0.16 -0.76
C ARG A 21 11.66 -0.81 0.11
N ARG A 22 12.88 -0.87 -0.43
CA ARG A 22 14.10 -1.20 0.32
C ARG A 22 14.90 0.08 0.51
N SER A 23 15.05 0.56 1.74
CA SER A 23 15.77 1.80 2.04
C SER A 23 16.47 1.68 3.39
N GLY A 24 17.79 1.87 3.43
CA GLY A 24 18.55 1.99 4.69
C GLY A 24 18.32 0.87 5.69
N GLY A 25 18.33 -0.39 5.24
CA GLY A 25 18.12 -1.57 6.10
C GLY A 25 16.67 -1.96 6.36
N VAL A 26 15.71 -1.05 6.12
CA VAL A 26 14.27 -1.34 6.29
C VAL A 26 13.64 -1.66 4.94
N SER A 27 12.96 -2.81 4.90
CA SER A 27 12.18 -3.26 3.75
C SER A 27 10.71 -3.27 4.12
N THR A 28 9.89 -2.46 3.45
CA THR A 28 8.48 -2.29 3.80
C THR A 28 7.64 -1.90 2.59
N TRP A 29 6.33 -2.11 2.68
CA TRP A 29 5.37 -1.63 1.70
C TRP A 29 5.14 -0.13 1.86
N LYS A 30 5.06 0.59 0.73
CA LYS A 30 4.70 2.00 0.69
C LYS A 30 3.48 2.18 -0.21
N PRO A 31 2.45 2.91 0.23
CA PRO A 31 1.28 3.16 -0.59
C PRO A 31 1.68 4.06 -1.77
N PHE A 32 1.08 3.81 -2.93
CA PHE A 32 0.97 4.83 -3.96
C PHE A 32 0.04 5.95 -3.49
N CYS A 33 0.15 7.14 -4.09
CA CYS A 33 -0.80 8.22 -3.83
C CYS A 33 -2.21 7.84 -4.31
N GLY A 34 -3.20 8.65 -3.93
CA GLY A 34 -4.61 8.51 -4.29
C GLY A 34 -4.80 8.32 -5.80
N TYR A 35 -4.26 9.26 -6.58
CA TYR A 35 -4.41 9.27 -8.03
C TYR A 35 -3.86 8.00 -8.70
N ASP A 36 -2.64 7.60 -8.34
CA ASP A 36 -2.01 6.39 -8.87
C ASP A 36 -2.79 5.13 -8.46
N SER A 37 -3.23 5.05 -7.20
CA SER A 37 -3.98 3.89 -6.70
C SER A 37 -5.33 3.72 -7.40
N LEU A 38 -6.04 4.82 -7.68
CA LEU A 38 -7.30 4.78 -8.42
C LEU A 38 -7.09 4.23 -9.83
N ARG A 39 -6.08 4.74 -10.54
CA ARG A 39 -5.77 4.27 -11.91
C ARG A 39 -5.38 2.81 -11.94
N LEU A 40 -4.55 2.37 -10.99
CA LEU A 40 -4.17 0.96 -10.85
C LEU A 40 -5.38 0.08 -10.53
N GLU A 41 -6.26 0.53 -9.64
CA GLU A 41 -7.47 -0.22 -9.27
C GLU A 41 -8.46 -0.32 -10.43
N ILE A 42 -8.67 0.76 -11.19
CA ILE A 42 -9.50 0.76 -12.39
C ILE A 42 -8.93 -0.24 -13.41
N ALA A 43 -7.64 -0.14 -13.74
CA ALA A 43 -7.00 -1.05 -14.68
C ALA A 43 -7.09 -2.52 -14.22
N TYR A 44 -6.93 -2.79 -12.92
CA TYR A 44 -7.10 -4.13 -12.37
C TYR A 44 -8.52 -4.65 -12.54
N ARG A 45 -9.55 -3.86 -12.19
CA ARG A 45 -10.95 -4.28 -12.32
C ARG A 45 -11.34 -4.51 -13.78
N GLU A 46 -10.91 -3.65 -14.70
CA GLU A 46 -11.18 -3.83 -16.12
C GLU A 46 -10.50 -5.10 -16.68
N ARG A 47 -9.27 -5.39 -16.27
CA ARG A 47 -8.60 -6.66 -16.62
C ARG A 47 -9.30 -7.88 -16.01
N CYS A 48 -9.79 -7.79 -14.77
CA CYS A 48 -10.60 -8.85 -14.16
C CYS A 48 -11.93 -9.10 -14.90
N LYS A 49 -12.49 -8.07 -15.55
CA LYS A 49 -13.65 -8.20 -16.44
C LYS A 49 -13.30 -8.74 -17.84
N GLY A 50 -12.04 -9.01 -18.11
CA GLY A 50 -11.57 -9.54 -19.39
C GLY A 50 -11.21 -8.50 -20.44
N SER A 51 -11.08 -7.22 -20.06
CA SER A 51 -10.59 -6.20 -20.99
C SER A 51 -9.17 -6.52 -21.47
N THR A 52 -8.96 -6.42 -22.78
CA THR A 52 -7.65 -6.58 -23.45
C THR A 52 -7.11 -5.24 -23.97
N ASP A 53 -7.66 -4.12 -23.52
CA ASP A 53 -7.17 -2.80 -23.92
C ASP A 53 -5.75 -2.58 -23.36
N PRO A 54 -4.75 -2.32 -24.23
CA PRO A 54 -3.36 -2.06 -23.80
C PRO A 54 -3.22 -0.91 -22.81
N VAL A 55 -4.20 0.01 -22.74
CA VAL A 55 -4.22 1.11 -21.75
C VAL A 55 -4.22 0.60 -20.31
N HIS A 56 -4.66 -0.64 -20.07
CA HIS A 56 -4.70 -1.27 -18.75
C HIS A 56 -3.48 -2.15 -18.45
N ASP A 57 -2.57 -2.36 -19.40
CA ASP A 57 -1.40 -3.22 -19.20
C ASP A 57 -0.30 -2.53 -18.38
N LYS A 58 -0.09 -1.24 -18.65
CA LYS A 58 0.99 -0.47 -18.04
C LYS A 58 0.51 0.89 -17.55
N ILE A 59 0.60 1.10 -16.24
CA ILE A 59 0.10 2.33 -15.61
C ILE A 59 1.28 3.15 -15.10
N THR A 60 1.44 4.37 -15.62
CA THR A 60 2.42 5.34 -15.12
C THR A 60 2.10 5.75 -13.68
N VAL A 61 3.10 5.74 -12.80
CA VAL A 61 2.97 6.04 -11.37
C VAL A 61 4.16 6.84 -10.86
N ARG A 62 4.01 7.38 -9.65
CA ARG A 62 5.04 8.14 -8.91
C ARG A 62 5.53 9.35 -9.72
N GLY A 63 4.56 10.10 -10.24
CA GLY A 63 4.81 11.28 -11.08
C GLY A 63 5.48 10.90 -12.40
N GLU A 64 4.97 9.87 -13.07
CA GLU A 64 5.42 9.45 -14.42
C GLU A 64 6.89 9.02 -14.50
N MET A 65 7.52 8.78 -13.35
CA MET A 65 8.90 8.29 -13.28
C MET A 65 9.00 6.77 -13.39
N PHE A 66 7.89 6.08 -13.08
CA PHE A 66 7.79 4.62 -13.07
C PHE A 66 6.51 4.21 -13.79
N GLU A 67 6.47 2.97 -14.28
CA GLU A 67 5.27 2.28 -14.75
C GLU A 67 5.06 1.02 -13.91
N VAL A 68 3.80 0.69 -13.63
CA VAL A 68 3.41 -0.62 -13.10
C VAL A 68 2.96 -1.46 -14.28
N ASP A 69 3.67 -2.56 -14.50
CA ASP A 69 3.23 -3.64 -15.37
C ASP A 69 2.23 -4.50 -14.60
N MET A 70 0.97 -4.49 -15.05
CA MET A 70 -0.16 -5.16 -14.42
C MET A 70 -0.13 -6.68 -14.60
N GLU A 71 0.63 -7.19 -15.58
CA GLU A 71 0.84 -8.62 -15.76
C GLU A 71 1.89 -9.14 -14.78
N SER A 72 3.06 -8.49 -14.73
CA SER A 72 4.16 -8.94 -13.87
C SER A 72 4.06 -8.46 -12.41
N SER A 73 3.13 -7.54 -12.12
CA SER A 73 3.00 -6.87 -10.81
C SER A 73 4.31 -6.21 -10.35
N LEU A 74 5.02 -5.58 -11.30
CA LEU A 74 6.28 -4.89 -11.07
C LEU A 74 6.13 -3.40 -11.37
N CYS A 75 6.63 -2.57 -10.45
CA CYS A 75 6.87 -1.15 -10.67
C CYS A 75 8.30 -0.98 -11.20
N ILE A 76 8.43 -0.46 -12.42
CA ILE A 76 9.66 -0.40 -13.22
C ILE A 76 9.93 1.08 -13.56
N PRO A 77 11.19 1.56 -13.49
CA PRO A 77 11.50 2.93 -13.91
C PRO A 77 11.33 3.12 -15.42
N ILE A 78 10.84 4.29 -15.83
CA ILE A 78 10.64 4.64 -17.24
C ILE A 78 11.93 5.16 -17.89
N TYR A 79 12.68 6.00 -17.17
CA TYR A 79 13.82 6.72 -17.74
C TYR A 79 15.20 6.11 -17.42
N TRP A 80 15.27 5.11 -16.54
CA TRP A 80 16.54 4.48 -16.16
C TRP A 80 16.42 2.96 -15.98
N PHE A 81 16.70 2.23 -17.06
CA PHE A 81 16.78 0.78 -17.01
C PHE A 81 18.13 0.36 -16.45
N GLY A 82 18.17 0.04 -15.15
CA GLY A 82 19.38 -0.47 -14.54
C GLY A 82 19.72 -1.87 -15.05
N LYS A 83 20.88 -2.06 -15.70
CA LYS A 83 21.48 -3.39 -15.88
C LYS A 83 21.60 -4.09 -14.53
N LYS A 84 21.49 -5.42 -14.49
CA LYS A 84 21.62 -6.22 -13.26
C LYS A 84 22.76 -5.69 -12.37
N ARG A 85 22.47 -5.43 -11.09
CA ARG A 85 23.47 -5.00 -10.11
C ARG A 85 24.62 -6.01 -9.93
N SER A 86 24.35 -7.27 -10.25
CA SER A 86 25.30 -8.37 -10.21
C SER A 86 24.83 -9.47 -11.17
N PRO A 87 25.75 -10.24 -11.80
CA PRO A 87 25.41 -11.44 -12.58
C PRO A 87 24.54 -12.45 -11.82
N HIS A 88 24.66 -12.50 -10.49
CA HIS A 88 23.91 -13.42 -9.63
C HIS A 88 22.52 -12.90 -9.24
N ASN A 89 22.19 -11.65 -9.57
CA ASN A 89 20.87 -11.12 -9.31
C ASN A 89 19.89 -11.60 -10.38
N LYS A 90 18.91 -12.42 -9.97
CA LYS A 90 17.84 -12.93 -10.85
C LYS A 90 16.89 -11.83 -11.33
N ARG A 91 16.89 -10.62 -10.75
CA ARG A 91 16.01 -9.51 -11.17
C ARG A 91 16.42 -8.91 -12.51
N LYS A 92 15.44 -8.61 -13.36
CA LYS A 92 15.65 -7.97 -14.68
C LYS A 92 16.26 -6.57 -14.55
N THR A 93 15.86 -5.78 -13.54
CA THR A 93 16.51 -4.48 -13.21
C THR A 93 16.66 -4.34 -11.69
N TRP A 94 17.72 -3.66 -11.23
CA TRP A 94 17.89 -3.42 -9.78
C TRP A 94 16.91 -2.38 -9.22
N CYS A 95 16.25 -1.64 -10.10
CA CYS A 95 15.30 -0.59 -9.77
C CYS A 95 13.84 -1.07 -9.74
N SER A 96 13.53 -2.23 -10.33
CA SER A 96 12.17 -2.77 -10.29
C SER A 96 11.81 -3.23 -8.89
N THR A 97 10.56 -3.00 -8.50
CA THR A 97 10.04 -3.44 -7.21
C THR A 97 8.65 -4.06 -7.34
N GLN A 98 8.30 -4.94 -6.41
CA GLN A 98 6.99 -5.58 -6.41
C GLN A 98 5.90 -4.59 -6.06
N VAL A 99 4.73 -4.81 -6.64
CA VAL A 99 3.50 -4.08 -6.37
C VAL A 99 2.44 -5.06 -5.88
N ILE A 100 1.59 -4.63 -4.95
CA ILE A 100 0.44 -5.40 -4.49
C ILE A 100 -0.80 -4.52 -4.41
N ARG A 101 -1.95 -5.13 -4.70
CA ARG A 101 -3.28 -4.62 -4.37
C ARG A 101 -3.62 -5.05 -2.94
N ALA A 102 -4.07 -4.13 -2.11
CA ALA A 102 -4.45 -4.44 -0.74
C ALA A 102 -5.84 -3.91 -0.38
N VAL A 103 -6.62 -4.78 0.27
CA VAL A 103 -7.97 -4.50 0.76
C VAL A 103 -8.01 -4.49 2.27
N TRP A 104 -7.31 -5.42 2.93
CA TRP A 104 -7.26 -5.53 4.38
C TRP A 104 -5.93 -5.02 4.94
N PHE A 105 -6.03 -4.20 6.00
CA PHE A 105 -4.89 -3.52 6.61
C PHE A 105 -4.86 -3.71 8.13
N GLN A 106 -3.66 -3.75 8.70
CA GLN A 106 -3.50 -3.57 10.15
C GLN A 106 -3.75 -2.11 10.50
N MET A 107 -4.61 -1.82 11.48
CA MET A 107 -4.93 -0.44 11.85
C MET A 107 -3.75 0.30 12.52
N ILE A 108 -2.77 -0.44 13.06
CA ILE A 108 -1.63 0.13 13.80
C ILE A 108 -0.68 0.87 12.86
N ASN A 109 -0.34 0.25 11.73
CA ASN A 109 0.71 0.73 10.82
C ASN A 109 0.22 0.88 9.38
N TRP A 110 -1.04 0.54 9.09
CA TRP A 110 -1.65 0.54 7.77
C TRP A 110 -0.86 -0.25 6.74
N LEU A 111 -0.16 -1.29 7.21
CA LEU A 111 0.46 -2.27 6.34
C LEU A 111 -0.58 -3.29 5.87
N PRO A 112 -0.45 -3.74 4.61
CA PRO A 112 -1.35 -4.72 4.05
C PRO A 112 -1.16 -6.06 4.74
N LEU A 113 -2.26 -6.80 4.92
CA LEU A 113 -2.19 -8.20 5.30
C LEU A 113 -1.61 -9.05 4.16
N ASP A 114 -1.17 -10.26 4.48
CA ASP A 114 -0.81 -11.25 3.47
C ASP A 114 -1.97 -11.47 2.49
N ALA A 115 -1.67 -11.60 1.19
CA ALA A 115 -2.68 -11.64 0.14
C ALA A 115 -3.67 -12.82 0.32
N ARG A 116 -3.16 -14.01 0.65
CA ARG A 116 -4.01 -15.20 0.84
C ARG A 116 -4.88 -15.06 2.08
N LEU A 117 -4.32 -14.52 3.16
CA LEU A 117 -5.10 -14.24 4.37
C LEU A 117 -6.17 -13.18 4.10
N SER A 118 -5.83 -12.12 3.35
CA SER A 118 -6.76 -11.07 2.95
C SER A 118 -7.93 -11.61 2.11
N GLU A 119 -7.67 -12.53 1.18
CA GLU A 119 -8.72 -13.20 0.39
C GLU A 119 -9.67 -14.02 1.26
N VAL A 120 -9.13 -14.80 2.21
CA VAL A 120 -9.94 -15.58 3.16
C VAL A 120 -10.80 -14.67 4.03
N ILE A 121 -10.22 -13.59 4.57
CA ILE A 121 -10.96 -12.62 5.39
C ILE A 121 -12.07 -11.96 4.57
N GLU A 122 -11.79 -11.58 3.32
CA GLU A 122 -12.77 -10.94 2.44
C GLU A 122 -13.91 -11.89 2.06
N TYR A 123 -13.62 -13.17 1.84
CA TYR A 123 -14.66 -14.19 1.63
C TYR A 123 -15.52 -14.37 2.88
N GLU A 124 -14.90 -14.58 4.05
CA GLU A 124 -15.61 -14.75 5.32
C GLU A 124 -16.45 -13.52 5.67
N HIS A 125 -15.91 -12.33 5.42
CA HIS A 125 -16.58 -11.08 5.69
C HIS A 125 -17.83 -10.93 4.82
N ARG A 126 -17.72 -11.12 3.51
CA ARG A 126 -18.85 -11.01 2.58
C ARG A 126 -19.93 -12.07 2.83
N THR A 127 -19.51 -13.31 2.95
CA THR A 127 -20.44 -14.46 3.03
C THR A 127 -21.17 -14.52 4.38
N TYR A 128 -20.47 -14.24 5.49
CA TYR A 128 -21.01 -14.50 6.83
C TYR A 128 -21.09 -13.26 7.73
N ALA A 129 -20.15 -12.32 7.63
CA ALA A 129 -20.13 -11.18 8.54
C ALA A 129 -21.10 -10.07 8.13
N ILE A 130 -21.20 -9.73 6.84
CA ILE A 130 -22.09 -8.68 6.35
C ILE A 130 -23.56 -8.93 6.73
N PRO A 131 -24.15 -10.12 6.49
CA PRO A 131 -25.54 -10.39 6.88
C PRO A 131 -25.75 -10.20 8.39
N LYS A 132 -24.84 -10.75 9.20
CA LYS A 132 -24.92 -10.64 10.66
C LYS A 132 -24.73 -9.22 11.16
N LEU A 133 -23.88 -8.41 10.52
CA LEU A 133 -23.67 -7.00 10.85
C LEU A 133 -24.93 -6.17 10.60
N LYS A 134 -25.65 -6.45 9.52
CA LYS A 134 -26.92 -5.78 9.18
C LYS A 134 -28.02 -6.05 10.21
N GLU A 135 -27.99 -7.21 10.87
CA GLU A 135 -28.95 -7.61 11.91
C GLU A 135 -28.61 -7.08 13.32
N VAL A 136 -27.44 -6.44 13.52
CA VAL A 136 -27.04 -5.95 14.83
C VAL A 136 -27.90 -4.74 15.24
N THR A 137 -28.83 -4.98 16.18
CA THR A 137 -29.67 -3.92 16.76
C THR A 137 -29.14 -3.39 18.10
N LYS A 138 -28.32 -4.16 18.82
CA LYS A 138 -27.75 -3.79 20.12
C LYS A 138 -26.26 -4.11 20.18
N LYS A 139 -25.48 -3.23 20.83
CA LYS A 139 -24.05 -3.44 21.07
C LYS A 139 -23.86 -4.55 22.11
N GLY A 140 -23.25 -5.66 21.71
CA GLY A 140 -22.84 -6.76 22.59
C GLY A 140 -21.32 -6.90 22.67
N HIS A 141 -20.83 -7.57 23.70
CA HIS A 141 -19.40 -7.87 23.87
C HIS A 141 -18.95 -9.17 23.20
N LYS A 142 -19.90 -9.99 22.72
CA LYS A 142 -19.59 -11.27 22.06
C LYS A 142 -19.41 -11.05 20.55
N PRO A 143 -18.39 -11.66 19.91
CA PRO A 143 -18.25 -11.59 18.46
C PRO A 143 -19.46 -12.18 17.74
N ILE A 144 -19.93 -11.52 16.68
CA ILE A 144 -21.03 -12.00 15.82
C ILE A 144 -20.57 -13.10 14.88
N HIS A 145 -19.30 -13.08 14.51
CA HIS A 145 -18.68 -14.07 13.64
C HIS A 145 -17.25 -14.32 14.08
N LYS A 146 -16.81 -15.57 13.88
CA LYS A 146 -15.44 -16.00 14.16
C LYS A 146 -15.02 -16.94 13.06
N TYR A 147 -13.81 -16.74 12.58
CA TYR A 147 -13.12 -17.67 11.71
C TYR A 147 -11.83 -18.12 12.40
N GLN A 148 -11.50 -19.39 12.29
CA GLN A 148 -10.31 -19.96 12.90
C GLN A 148 -9.62 -20.91 11.92
N SER A 149 -8.33 -20.67 11.74
CA SER A 149 -7.42 -21.51 10.96
C SER A 149 -6.25 -21.95 11.87
N ASN A 150 -5.34 -22.77 11.34
CA ASN A 150 -4.23 -23.32 12.11
C ASN A 150 -3.35 -22.21 12.72
N ASN A 151 -3.15 -21.09 12.03
CA ASN A 151 -2.24 -20.02 12.47
C ASN A 151 -2.94 -18.70 12.83
N HIS A 152 -4.22 -18.53 12.50
CA HIS A 152 -4.95 -17.26 12.59
C HIS A 152 -6.35 -17.46 13.17
N SER A 153 -6.84 -16.49 13.93
CA SER A 153 -8.26 -16.37 14.30
C SER A 153 -8.72 -14.95 14.01
N ILE A 154 -9.84 -14.81 13.31
CA ILE A 154 -10.49 -13.52 13.05
C ILE A 154 -11.80 -13.45 13.82
N LYS A 155 -12.06 -12.31 14.45
CA LYS A 155 -13.28 -12.03 15.23
C LYS A 155 -13.92 -10.76 14.71
N TRP A 156 -15.19 -10.85 14.31
CA TRP A 156 -16.01 -9.69 13.95
C TRP A 156 -16.88 -9.32 15.15
N MET A 157 -16.79 -8.07 15.58
CA MET A 157 -17.51 -7.54 16.72
C MET A 157 -18.80 -6.83 16.29
N PRO A 158 -19.83 -6.75 17.16
CA PRO A 158 -21.09 -6.07 16.84
C PRO A 158 -20.93 -4.57 16.53
N ASP A 159 -19.87 -3.93 17.01
CA ASP A 159 -19.58 -2.51 16.74
C ASP A 159 -18.91 -2.28 15.36
N GLY A 160 -18.61 -3.35 14.62
CA GLY A 160 -17.91 -3.33 13.35
C GLY A 160 -16.39 -3.47 13.48
N THR A 161 -15.85 -3.54 14.69
CA THR A 161 -14.41 -3.78 14.89
C THR A 161 -14.06 -5.22 14.53
N ILE A 162 -12.95 -5.40 13.82
CA ILE A 162 -12.49 -6.72 13.40
C ILE A 162 -11.09 -6.95 13.96
N TYR A 163 -10.90 -8.08 14.63
CA TYR A 163 -9.64 -8.43 15.27
C TYR A 163 -9.01 -9.65 14.60
N LEU A 164 -7.72 -9.54 14.28
CA LEU A 164 -6.87 -10.65 13.89
C LEU A 164 -6.00 -11.08 15.08
N VAL A 165 -6.03 -12.37 15.40
CA VAL A 165 -5.20 -13.00 16.44
C VAL A 165 -4.29 -14.02 15.75
N THR A 166 -2.98 -13.96 15.99
CA THR A 166 -2.01 -14.91 15.41
C THR A 166 -1.50 -15.88 16.49
N LYS A 167 -1.37 -17.17 16.14
CA LYS A 167 -0.92 -18.20 17.11
C LYS A 167 0.59 -18.22 17.35
N SER A 168 1.39 -17.60 16.48
CA SER A 168 2.87 -17.58 16.60
C SER A 168 3.40 -16.75 17.79
N ALA A 169 2.53 -16.13 18.59
CA ALA A 169 2.88 -15.50 19.86
C ALA A 169 2.91 -16.49 21.05
N GLU A 170 2.99 -17.79 20.79
CA GLU A 170 3.14 -18.88 21.78
C GLU A 170 4.58 -19.21 22.29
N PRO A 171 5.65 -18.36 22.26
CA PRO A 171 6.90 -18.73 22.96
C PRO A 171 6.79 -18.70 24.49
N PHE A 172 5.74 -18.10 25.07
CA PHE A 172 5.65 -17.84 26.51
C PHE A 172 4.58 -18.69 27.20
N GLY A 173 4.51 -19.99 26.90
CA GLY A 173 3.55 -20.95 27.49
C GLY A 173 3.57 -21.08 29.02
N LYS A 174 4.37 -20.29 29.75
CA LYS A 174 4.39 -20.23 31.22
C LYS A 174 4.22 -18.83 31.82
N VAL A 175 3.98 -17.79 31.02
CA VAL A 175 3.73 -16.42 31.54
C VAL A 175 2.29 -16.04 31.23
N LYS A 176 1.41 -16.09 32.24
CA LYS A 176 0.09 -15.46 32.18
C LYS A 176 0.26 -13.94 32.22
N LEU A 177 0.55 -13.33 31.08
CA LEU A 177 0.32 -11.90 30.89
C LEU A 177 -1.18 -11.66 30.93
N HIS A 178 -1.66 -10.94 31.95
CA HIS A 178 -3.04 -10.46 32.00
C HIS A 178 -3.27 -9.44 30.88
N GLY A 179 -3.78 -9.92 29.75
CA GLY A 179 -3.99 -9.16 28.52
C GLY A 179 -3.69 -10.06 27.32
N GLY A 180 -4.73 -10.51 26.63
CA GLY A 180 -4.63 -11.55 25.59
C GLY A 180 -3.56 -11.24 24.52
N LEU A 181 -2.62 -12.16 24.37
CA LEU A 181 -1.53 -12.13 23.39
C LEU A 181 -2.06 -11.80 21.96
N SER A 182 -1.54 -10.71 21.38
CA SER A 182 -1.53 -10.36 19.94
C SER A 182 -2.85 -10.16 19.17
N SER A 183 -3.92 -9.69 19.81
CA SER A 183 -5.11 -9.23 19.06
C SER A 183 -4.85 -7.88 18.38
N VAL A 184 -4.73 -7.86 17.05
CA VAL A 184 -4.50 -6.64 16.26
C VAL A 184 -5.80 -6.24 15.56
N PRO A 185 -6.29 -5.00 15.74
CA PRO A 185 -7.43 -4.50 14.99
C PRO A 185 -7.06 -4.33 13.50
N ILE A 186 -7.94 -4.79 12.62
CA ILE A 186 -7.78 -4.71 11.17
C ILE A 186 -8.93 -3.93 10.55
N SER A 187 -8.65 -3.30 9.41
CA SER A 187 -9.59 -2.49 8.65
C SER A 187 -9.82 -3.07 7.26
N ARG A 188 -11.08 -3.08 6.83
CA ARG A 188 -11.47 -3.26 5.42
C ARG A 188 -11.38 -1.90 4.74
N GLY A 189 -10.45 -1.76 3.82
CA GLY A 189 -10.10 -0.49 3.21
C GLY A 189 -9.01 0.28 3.97
N TYR A 190 -8.35 1.17 3.23
CA TYR A 190 -7.28 2.02 3.72
C TYR A 190 -7.82 3.18 4.58
N ASN A 191 -6.97 3.76 5.44
CA ASN A 191 -7.39 4.82 6.37
C ASN A 191 -7.83 6.13 5.73
N ARG A 192 -7.42 6.36 4.48
CA ARG A 192 -7.73 7.55 3.70
C ARG A 192 -8.26 7.12 2.34
N PRO A 193 -9.37 7.72 1.88
CA PRO A 193 -9.86 7.47 0.54
C PRO A 193 -8.83 7.94 -0.49
N ALA A 194 -8.78 7.26 -1.63
CA ALA A 194 -7.98 7.65 -2.77
C ALA A 194 -8.68 8.79 -3.49
N GLU A 195 -7.95 9.86 -3.78
CA GLU A 195 -8.49 11.03 -4.47
C GLU A 195 -7.74 11.26 -5.78
N THR A 196 -8.43 11.76 -6.80
CA THR A 196 -7.83 12.11 -8.10
C THR A 196 -6.95 13.36 -8.01
N SER A 197 -7.15 14.19 -6.98
CA SER A 197 -6.34 15.35 -6.62
C SER A 197 -5.00 14.99 -5.98
N ASP A 198 -4.89 13.82 -5.32
CA ASP A 198 -3.65 13.35 -4.67
C ASP A 198 -2.65 12.82 -5.70
N LYS A 199 -2.06 13.75 -6.45
CA LYS A 199 -1.01 13.53 -7.42
C LYS A 199 0.09 14.58 -7.28
N PRO A 200 1.35 14.24 -7.58
CA PRO A 200 2.40 15.25 -7.68
C PRO A 200 2.06 16.27 -8.78
N PRO A 201 2.56 17.50 -8.68
CA PRO A 201 2.47 18.48 -9.75
C PRO A 201 3.02 17.90 -11.07
N PRO A 202 2.47 18.31 -12.22
CA PRO A 202 3.01 17.91 -13.52
C PRO A 202 4.51 18.20 -13.63
N ILE A 203 5.26 17.27 -14.21
CA ILE A 203 6.66 17.50 -14.52
C ILE A 203 6.73 18.50 -15.67
N THR A 204 7.29 19.68 -15.39
CA THR A 204 7.42 20.76 -16.40
C THR A 204 8.86 20.95 -16.89
N HIS A 205 9.86 20.51 -16.12
CA HIS A 205 11.28 20.73 -16.40
C HIS A 205 12.13 19.52 -16.00
N LEU A 206 13.18 19.25 -16.77
CA LEU A 206 14.19 18.22 -16.46
C LEU A 206 15.52 18.89 -16.13
N CYS A 207 16.01 18.72 -14.91
CA CYS A 207 17.27 19.31 -14.45
C CYS A 207 18.37 18.25 -14.41
N PHE A 208 19.42 18.41 -15.23
CA PHE A 208 20.60 17.55 -15.18
C PHE A 208 21.61 18.11 -14.18
N VAL A 209 21.91 17.33 -13.14
CA VAL A 209 23.00 17.63 -12.21
C VAL A 209 24.20 16.79 -12.62
N VAL A 210 25.22 17.45 -13.16
CA VAL A 210 26.48 16.83 -13.57
C VAL A 210 27.50 17.07 -12.47
N HIS A 211 28.16 16.01 -11.99
CA HIS A 211 29.30 16.12 -11.09
C HIS A 211 30.59 15.73 -11.82
N GLY A 212 31.69 16.43 -11.54
CA GLY A 212 33.01 16.06 -12.05
C GLY A 212 33.56 14.81 -11.36
N ILE A 213 34.37 14.02 -12.09
CA ILE A 213 34.96 12.73 -11.65
C ILE A 213 35.84 12.85 -10.38
N GLY A 214 36.24 14.04 -9.95
CA GLY A 214 37.18 14.26 -8.83
C GLY A 214 36.57 14.62 -7.46
N GLN A 215 35.25 14.78 -7.32
CA GLN A 215 34.69 15.31 -6.06
C GLN A 215 34.45 14.19 -5.03
N GLN A 216 35.52 13.75 -4.35
CA GLN A 216 35.49 12.65 -3.37
C GLN A 216 34.62 12.93 -2.11
N LEU A 217 34.33 14.20 -1.82
CA LEU A 217 33.62 14.62 -0.60
C LEU A 217 32.13 14.94 -0.80
N ALA A 218 31.63 15.02 -2.04
CA ALA A 218 30.25 15.37 -2.32
C ALA A 218 29.56 14.29 -3.16
N SER A 219 28.52 13.68 -2.61
CA SER A 219 27.65 12.78 -3.37
C SER A 219 26.67 13.58 -4.21
N ILE A 220 26.46 13.19 -5.48
CA ILE A 220 25.38 13.75 -6.32
C ILE A 220 24.02 13.74 -5.60
N ARG A 221 23.76 12.74 -4.73
CA ARG A 221 22.53 12.70 -3.91
C ARG A 221 22.43 13.88 -2.94
N HIS A 222 23.56 14.25 -2.32
CA HIS A 222 23.65 15.36 -1.38
C HIS A 222 23.47 16.70 -2.11
N GLU A 223 24.13 16.90 -3.25
CA GLU A 223 23.98 18.13 -4.06
C GLU A 223 22.55 18.27 -4.61
N CYS A 224 21.94 17.18 -5.07
CA CYS A 224 20.53 17.18 -5.45
C CYS A 224 19.57 17.47 -4.27
N ALA A 225 19.93 17.11 -3.04
CA ALA A 225 19.13 17.49 -1.87
C ALA A 225 19.31 18.97 -1.51
N LYS A 226 20.55 19.48 -1.63
CA LYS A 226 20.89 20.89 -1.39
C LYS A 226 20.20 21.81 -2.40
N ILE A 227 20.26 21.48 -3.70
CA ILE A 227 19.58 22.26 -4.75
C ILE A 227 18.06 22.32 -4.48
N ARG A 228 17.42 21.20 -4.14
CA ARG A 228 15.99 21.18 -3.79
C ARG A 228 15.68 22.10 -2.61
N LYS A 229 16.46 22.02 -1.54
CA LYS A 229 16.28 22.88 -0.35
C LYS A 229 16.50 24.36 -0.67
N THR A 230 17.48 24.69 -1.51
CA THR A 230 17.73 26.07 -1.94
C THR A 230 16.60 26.57 -2.83
N CYS A 231 16.16 25.80 -3.82
CA CYS A 231 15.02 26.15 -4.68
C CYS A 231 13.76 26.38 -3.86
N GLN A 232 13.49 25.54 -2.86
CA GLN A 232 12.33 25.71 -1.97
C GLN A 232 12.41 27.00 -1.16
N LYS A 233 13.57 27.31 -0.55
CA LYS A 233 13.77 28.59 0.15
C LYS A 233 13.60 29.81 -0.77
N VAL A 234 14.11 29.74 -2.00
CA VAL A 234 13.98 30.81 -2.98
C VAL A 234 12.52 30.96 -3.41
N ALA A 235 11.80 29.85 -3.60
CA ALA A 235 10.38 29.85 -3.93
C ALA A 235 9.55 30.50 -2.80
N GLU A 236 9.75 30.09 -1.55
CA GLU A 236 9.07 30.67 -0.38
C GLU A 236 9.35 32.17 -0.22
N LYS A 237 10.59 32.62 -0.51
CA LYS A 237 10.98 34.02 -0.38
C LYS A 237 10.43 34.91 -1.50
N LEU A 238 10.55 34.46 -2.75
CA LEU A 238 10.25 35.29 -3.94
C LEU A 238 8.81 35.10 -4.44
N TYR A 239 8.22 33.93 -4.16
CA TYR A 239 6.89 33.56 -4.63
C TYR A 239 6.03 33.00 -3.48
N PRO A 240 5.81 33.76 -2.40
CA PRO A 240 5.09 33.29 -1.20
C PRO A 240 3.63 32.91 -1.46
N LYS A 241 3.07 33.29 -2.63
CA LYS A 241 1.72 32.91 -3.06
C LYS A 241 1.68 31.58 -3.84
N LEU A 242 2.84 31.01 -4.20
CA LEU A 242 2.97 29.72 -4.90
C LEU A 242 3.31 28.56 -3.97
N SER A 243 3.71 28.86 -2.73
CA SER A 243 4.10 27.91 -1.68
C SER A 243 2.94 27.53 -0.77
#